data_AF-A0A267DI70-F1
#
_entry.id   AF-A0A267DI70-F1
#
_cell.length_a   1.000
_cell.length_b   1.000
_cell.length_c   1.000
_cell.angle_alpha   90.00
_cell.angle_beta   90.00
_cell.angle_gamma   90.00
#
_symmetry.space_group_name_H-M   'P 1'
#
loop_
_entity.id
_entity.type
_entity.pdbx_description
1 polymer ?
#
loop_
_entity_poly.entity_id
_entity_poly.type
_entity_poly.pdbx_seq_one_letter_code
_entity_poly.pdbx_strand_id
1 'polypeptide(L)'
;SDVMSAAAADIKPVDEATLRSWGEQLAGERTPLVEKYRCLFGLRHAREPAAVDLIGAALFTDKSALLKHEMAYVLGQKGDPASAAILRRVLADPAQPVIVRHEAAEALGAIGTEEALAAVAKLTDSPEQELAETCQLAVRRIAWLKTARPEEVSAAVAACASVDPTPPASASESVAAMAQRLSDPSAPLYDRYCAMFGLRNVALAGPPDGQSAEEAVAGLSAALTCPESALLRHEVAFVLGQLGHPSSMEALIGRLTDQSEHGMVRHEAAEALGAIGTPRCVELLRQYLTDPEILVRESCVVALDIADYMTGSDFQYAKVPSA
;
A
#
# COMPACT_ATOMS: atom_id res chain seq x y z
N SER A 1 7.41 9.56 -5.25
CA SER A 1 8.37 9.71 -4.13
C SER A 1 7.64 9.27 -2.89
N ASP A 2 7.85 8.04 -2.42
CA ASP A 2 7.17 7.52 -1.23
C ASP A 2 7.58 8.37 -0.02
N VAL A 3 6.72 9.31 0.36
CA VAL A 3 6.92 10.24 1.49
C VAL A 3 7.03 9.48 2.82
N MET A 4 6.72 8.19 2.79
CA MET A 4 6.80 7.24 3.90
C MET A 4 8.04 6.33 3.82
N SER A 5 8.75 6.33 2.69
CA SER A 5 10.06 5.67 2.54
C SER A 5 11.16 6.64 2.97
N ALA A 6 11.52 6.63 4.25
CA ALA A 6 12.80 7.19 4.65
C ALA A 6 13.91 6.39 3.93
N ALA A 7 14.58 7.02 2.97
CA ALA A 7 15.83 6.49 2.43
C ALA A 7 16.75 6.11 3.59
N ALA A 8 17.47 5.00 3.45
CA ALA A 8 18.30 4.34 4.47
C ALA A 8 19.46 5.18 5.04
N ALA A 9 19.16 6.35 5.60
CA ALA A 9 20.02 7.12 6.47
C ALA A 9 20.02 6.47 7.86
N ASP A 10 21.12 6.64 8.61
CA ASP A 10 21.37 6.09 9.96
C ASP A 10 20.11 6.06 10.85
N ILE A 11 19.38 4.94 10.81
CA ILE A 11 18.26 4.71 11.72
C ILE A 11 18.87 4.50 13.10
N LYS A 12 18.76 5.54 13.93
CA LYS A 12 19.20 5.46 15.32
C LYS A 12 18.39 4.38 16.05
N PRO A 13 19.03 3.56 16.89
CA PRO A 13 18.31 2.66 17.78
C PRO A 13 17.25 3.43 18.57
N VAL A 14 16.07 2.84 18.72
CA VAL A 14 14.98 3.43 19.50
C VAL A 14 14.97 2.77 20.88
N ASP A 15 15.07 3.57 21.94
CA ASP A 15 15.03 3.03 23.29
C ASP A 15 13.65 2.43 23.62
N GLU A 16 13.64 1.49 24.57
CA GLU A 16 12.43 0.74 24.93
C GLU A 16 11.29 1.64 25.44
N ALA A 17 11.61 2.74 26.14
CA ALA A 17 10.58 3.64 26.65
C ALA A 17 9.92 4.43 25.52
N THR A 18 10.71 4.86 24.53
CA THR A 18 10.21 5.52 23.31
C THR A 18 9.33 4.56 22.50
N LEU A 19 9.77 3.32 22.26
CA LEU A 19 8.96 2.31 21.56
C LEU A 19 7.64 2.06 22.26
N ARG A 20 7.67 1.87 23.58
CA ARG A 20 6.46 1.66 24.38
C ARG A 20 5.51 2.84 24.29
N SER A 21 6.02 4.07 24.37
CA SER A 21 5.22 5.29 24.23
C SER A 21 4.53 5.39 22.87
N TRP A 22 5.23 5.03 21.78
CA TRP A 22 4.61 4.98 20.45
C TRP A 22 3.55 3.88 20.35
N GLY A 23 3.80 2.70 20.93
CA GLY A 23 2.83 1.61 20.99
C GLY A 23 1.58 1.95 21.79
N GLU A 24 1.73 2.62 22.95
CA GLU A 24 0.61 3.09 23.77
C GLU A 24 -0.23 4.15 23.04
N GLN A 25 0.41 5.08 22.32
CA GLN A 25 -0.29 6.06 21.49
C GLN A 25 -1.01 5.39 20.32
N LEU A 26 -0.35 4.46 19.62
CA LEU A 26 -0.91 3.69 18.51
C LEU A 26 -2.18 2.94 18.96
N ALA A 27 -2.14 2.27 20.11
CA ALA A 27 -3.26 1.51 20.66
C ALA A 27 -4.29 2.37 21.42
N GLY A 28 -4.02 3.66 21.62
CA GLY A 28 -4.85 4.53 22.46
C GLY A 28 -6.22 4.81 21.84
N GLU A 29 -7.31 4.50 22.56
CA GLU A 29 -8.68 4.75 22.06
C GLU A 29 -8.99 6.24 21.80
N ARG A 30 -8.32 7.14 22.52
CA ARG A 30 -8.49 8.60 22.39
C ARG A 30 -7.42 9.27 21.53
N THR A 31 -6.44 8.52 21.04
CA THR A 31 -5.40 9.06 20.18
C THR A 31 -6.00 9.41 18.82
N PRO A 32 -5.82 10.64 18.30
CA PRO A 32 -6.26 11.01 16.96
C PRO A 32 -5.65 10.10 15.88
N LEU A 33 -6.40 9.83 14.82
CA LEU A 33 -5.97 8.93 13.74
C LEU A 33 -4.59 9.32 13.16
N VAL A 34 -4.38 10.61 12.89
CA VAL A 34 -3.10 11.13 12.37
C VAL A 34 -1.93 10.84 13.31
N GLU A 35 -2.11 10.96 14.63
CA GLU A 35 -1.06 10.65 15.61
C GLU A 35 -0.78 9.14 15.67
N LYS A 36 -1.81 8.30 15.48
CA LYS A 36 -1.63 6.85 15.35
C LYS A 36 -0.81 6.50 14.12
N TYR A 37 -1.11 7.10 12.96
CA TYR A 37 -0.32 6.92 11.73
C TYR A 37 1.15 7.31 11.96
N ARG A 38 1.41 8.49 12.53
CA ARG A 38 2.79 8.93 12.83
C ARG A 38 3.53 7.96 13.76
N CYS A 39 2.85 7.37 14.74
CA CYS A 39 3.40 6.32 15.61
C CYS A 39 3.67 5.02 14.84
N LEU A 40 2.73 4.59 13.99
CA LEU A 40 2.88 3.41 13.15
C LEU A 40 4.11 3.54 12.23
N PHE A 41 4.31 4.70 11.59
CA PHE A 41 5.51 4.93 10.77
C PHE A 41 6.78 5.05 11.61
N GLY A 42 6.73 5.56 12.85
CA GLY A 42 7.86 5.46 13.77
C GLY A 42 8.26 3.99 14.02
N LEU A 43 7.27 3.13 14.30
CA LEU A 43 7.47 1.69 14.52
C LEU A 43 7.84 0.91 13.25
N ARG A 44 7.43 1.37 12.06
CA ARG A 44 7.88 0.82 10.76
C ARG A 44 9.41 0.85 10.67
N HIS A 45 10.01 2.00 10.99
CA HIS A 45 11.46 2.23 10.88
C HIS A 45 12.27 1.63 12.04
N ALA A 46 11.64 1.42 13.21
CA ALA A 46 12.27 0.74 14.33
C ALA A 46 12.73 -0.68 13.97
N ARG A 47 13.97 -1.04 14.33
CA ARG A 47 14.57 -2.36 14.06
C ARG A 47 14.34 -3.35 15.21
N GLU A 48 13.88 -2.83 16.34
CA GLU A 48 13.67 -3.58 17.56
C GLU A 48 12.47 -4.53 17.38
N PRO A 49 12.59 -5.82 17.73
CA PRO A 49 11.50 -6.80 17.59
C PRO A 49 10.21 -6.38 18.27
N ALA A 50 10.31 -5.63 19.38
CA ALA A 50 9.17 -5.07 20.10
C ALA A 50 8.25 -4.21 19.20
N ALA A 51 8.76 -3.60 18.13
CA ALA A 51 7.94 -2.84 17.21
C ALA A 51 6.89 -3.72 16.50
N VAL A 52 7.27 -4.94 16.11
CA VAL A 52 6.35 -5.92 15.49
C VAL A 52 5.25 -6.32 16.48
N ASP A 53 5.62 -6.56 17.74
CA ASP A 53 4.66 -6.93 18.79
C ASP A 53 3.67 -5.80 19.09
N LEU A 54 4.15 -4.55 19.15
CA LEU A 54 3.31 -3.37 19.40
C LEU A 54 2.32 -3.11 18.26
N ILE A 55 2.78 -3.19 17.01
CA ILE A 55 1.91 -3.06 15.83
C ILE A 55 0.88 -4.19 15.82
N GLY A 56 1.32 -5.43 16.03
CA GLY A 56 0.44 -6.60 16.04
C GLY A 56 -0.58 -6.58 17.14
N ALA A 57 -0.26 -6.07 18.34
CA ALA A 57 -1.23 -5.90 19.42
C ALA A 57 -2.32 -4.89 19.05
N ALA A 58 -1.93 -3.73 18.52
CA ALA A 58 -2.87 -2.69 18.11
C ALA A 58 -3.79 -3.14 16.95
N LEU A 59 -3.27 -3.94 16.02
CA LEU A 59 -4.00 -4.50 14.87
C LEU A 59 -5.24 -5.31 15.27
N PHE A 60 -5.21 -6.01 16.42
CA PHE A 60 -6.38 -6.76 16.89
C PHE A 60 -7.39 -5.93 17.69
N THR A 61 -7.00 -4.75 18.18
CA THR A 61 -7.82 -3.96 19.11
C THR A 61 -8.39 -2.68 18.49
N ASP A 62 -7.78 -2.15 17.43
CA ASP A 62 -8.24 -0.91 16.82
C ASP A 62 -9.56 -1.09 16.06
N LYS A 63 -10.35 -0.02 16.03
CA LYS A 63 -11.69 0.03 15.41
C LYS A 63 -11.63 0.50 13.96
N SER A 64 -10.60 1.27 13.59
CA SER A 64 -10.42 1.74 12.21
C SER A 64 -9.97 0.59 11.32
N ALA A 65 -10.78 0.26 10.33
CA ALA A 65 -10.42 -0.73 9.32
C ALA A 65 -9.22 -0.24 8.48
N LEU A 66 -9.16 1.07 8.22
CA LEU A 66 -8.06 1.71 7.49
C LEU A 66 -6.73 1.56 8.24
N LEU A 67 -6.69 1.94 9.52
CA LEU A 67 -5.46 1.83 10.30
C LEU A 67 -5.02 0.36 10.48
N LYS A 68 -5.97 -0.57 10.64
CA LYS A 68 -5.65 -2.01 10.70
C LYS A 68 -5.08 -2.54 9.40
N HIS A 69 -5.63 -2.12 8.26
CA HIS A 69 -5.06 -2.39 6.95
C HIS A 69 -3.61 -1.87 6.88
N GLU A 70 -3.38 -0.60 7.24
CA GLU A 70 -2.04 0.00 7.22
C GLU A 70 -1.04 -0.73 8.15
N MET A 71 -1.48 -1.19 9.31
CA MET A 71 -0.66 -1.99 10.21
C MET A 71 -0.26 -3.33 9.56
N ALA A 72 -1.16 -3.99 8.83
CA ALA A 72 -0.87 -5.22 8.12
C ALA A 72 0.13 -4.98 6.98
N TYR A 73 -0.05 -3.90 6.21
CA TYR A 73 0.88 -3.43 5.18
C TYR A 73 2.29 -3.25 5.76
N VAL A 74 2.41 -2.46 6.84
CA VAL A 74 3.68 -2.18 7.52
C VAL A 74 4.35 -3.46 8.02
N LEU A 75 3.60 -4.39 8.60
CA LEU A 75 4.13 -5.68 9.04
C LEU A 75 4.68 -6.52 7.88
N GLY A 76 4.03 -6.47 6.71
CA GLY A 76 4.51 -7.09 5.47
C GLY A 76 5.80 -6.46 4.96
N GLN A 77 5.84 -5.13 4.86
CA GLN A 77 7.00 -4.38 4.40
C GLN A 77 8.23 -4.55 5.32
N LYS A 78 8.03 -4.78 6.62
CA LYS A 78 9.13 -5.11 7.55
C LYS A 78 9.79 -6.47 7.26
N GLY A 79 9.06 -7.41 6.66
CA GLY A 79 9.59 -8.73 6.27
C GLY A 79 9.98 -9.67 7.44
N ASP A 80 9.63 -9.33 8.68
CA ASP A 80 9.98 -10.12 9.86
C ASP A 80 9.16 -11.43 9.92
N PRO A 81 9.77 -12.62 10.14
CA PRO A 81 9.03 -13.87 10.33
C PRO A 81 7.98 -13.84 11.45
N ALA A 82 8.17 -13.03 12.50
CA ALA A 82 7.19 -12.82 13.56
C ALA A 82 5.92 -12.12 13.04
N SER A 83 6.04 -11.22 12.06
CA SER A 83 4.90 -10.61 11.36
C SER A 83 4.02 -11.69 10.73
N ALA A 84 4.61 -12.72 10.10
CA ALA A 84 3.82 -13.78 9.46
C ALA A 84 2.95 -14.58 10.43
N ALA A 85 3.35 -14.72 11.71
CA ALA A 85 2.50 -15.36 12.71
C ALA A 85 1.27 -14.50 13.06
N ILE A 86 1.45 -13.18 13.14
CA ILE A 86 0.40 -12.21 13.43
C ILE A 86 -0.56 -12.11 12.24
N LEU A 87 -0.04 -11.94 11.03
CA LEU A 87 -0.83 -11.80 9.80
C LEU A 87 -1.67 -13.05 9.48
N ARG A 88 -1.15 -14.26 9.76
CA ARG A 88 -1.96 -15.49 9.62
C ARG A 88 -3.18 -15.51 10.54
N ARG A 89 -3.07 -14.95 11.75
CA ARG A 89 -4.20 -14.84 12.68
C ARG A 89 -5.23 -13.83 12.18
N VAL A 90 -4.79 -12.72 11.59
CA VAL A 90 -5.67 -11.72 10.96
C VAL A 90 -6.40 -12.31 9.75
N LEU A 91 -5.67 -12.96 8.85
CA LEU A 91 -6.23 -13.61 7.65
C LEU A 91 -7.30 -14.66 8.00
N ALA A 92 -7.06 -15.42 9.06
CA ALA A 92 -7.94 -16.50 9.52
C ALA A 92 -9.16 -16.02 10.33
N ASP A 93 -9.22 -14.75 10.74
CA ASP A 93 -10.30 -14.20 11.54
C ASP A 93 -11.42 -13.63 10.64
N PRO A 94 -12.58 -14.30 10.53
CA PRO A 94 -13.69 -13.81 9.72
C PRO A 94 -14.36 -12.56 10.30
N ALA A 95 -14.06 -12.16 11.54
CA ALA A 95 -14.53 -10.90 12.11
C ALA A 95 -13.72 -9.69 11.62
N GLN A 96 -12.55 -9.91 11.02
CA GLN A 96 -11.79 -8.81 10.41
C GLN A 96 -12.44 -8.37 9.09
N PRO A 97 -12.50 -7.04 8.83
CA PRO A 97 -12.95 -6.53 7.55
C PRO A 97 -12.13 -7.08 6.38
N VAL A 98 -12.77 -7.26 5.22
CA VAL A 98 -12.11 -7.78 4.00
C VAL A 98 -10.86 -6.98 3.65
N ILE A 99 -10.92 -5.65 3.78
CA ILE A 99 -9.76 -4.76 3.56
C ILE A 99 -8.54 -5.17 4.40
N VAL A 100 -8.75 -5.48 5.68
CA VAL A 100 -7.68 -5.90 6.58
C VAL A 100 -7.19 -7.32 6.24
N ARG A 101 -8.08 -8.19 5.78
CA ARG A 101 -7.75 -9.59 5.44
C ARG A 101 -7.00 -9.69 4.12
N HIS A 102 -7.33 -8.89 3.10
CA HIS A 102 -6.53 -8.86 1.86
C HIS A 102 -5.13 -8.36 2.17
N GLU A 103 -5.00 -7.29 2.97
CA GLU A 103 -3.70 -6.72 3.27
C GLU A 103 -2.82 -7.69 4.07
N ALA A 104 -3.44 -8.46 4.97
CA ALA A 104 -2.75 -9.56 5.63
C ALA A 104 -2.31 -10.67 4.65
N ALA A 105 -3.12 -11.00 3.63
CA ALA A 105 -2.76 -11.98 2.61
C ALA A 105 -1.61 -11.48 1.72
N GLU A 106 -1.62 -10.21 1.32
CA GLU A 106 -0.55 -9.58 0.56
C GLU A 106 0.75 -9.55 1.35
N ALA A 107 0.71 -9.07 2.60
CA ALA A 107 1.84 -9.05 3.51
C ALA A 107 2.44 -10.45 3.73
N LEU A 108 1.61 -11.49 3.80
CA LEU A 108 2.07 -12.88 3.84
C LEU A 108 2.77 -13.31 2.55
N GLY A 109 2.27 -12.87 1.39
CA GLY A 109 2.92 -13.04 0.09
C GLY A 109 4.28 -12.35 0.01
N ALA A 110 4.40 -11.14 0.59
CA ALA A 110 5.64 -10.38 0.69
C ALA A 110 6.69 -11.09 1.56
N ILE A 111 6.28 -11.66 2.71
CA ILE A 111 7.19 -12.37 3.63
C ILE A 111 7.64 -13.72 3.06
N GLY A 112 6.76 -14.47 2.40
CA GLY A 112 7.21 -15.61 1.59
C GLY A 112 7.43 -16.95 2.30
N THR A 113 6.97 -17.16 3.54
CA THR A 113 7.19 -18.44 4.25
C THR A 113 6.30 -19.58 3.75
N GLU A 114 6.67 -20.83 4.05
CA GLU A 114 5.82 -22.00 3.75
C GLU A 114 4.49 -21.97 4.54
N GLU A 115 4.51 -21.48 5.77
CA GLU A 115 3.31 -21.30 6.58
C GLU A 115 2.40 -20.21 6.02
N ALA A 116 2.99 -19.14 5.45
CA ALA A 116 2.26 -18.10 4.74
C ALA A 116 1.56 -18.69 3.51
N LEU A 117 2.29 -19.46 2.69
CA LEU A 117 1.74 -20.16 1.52
C LEU A 117 0.56 -21.07 1.91
N ALA A 118 0.73 -21.87 2.95
CA ALA A 118 -0.32 -22.77 3.44
C ALA A 118 -1.55 -22.02 3.97
N ALA A 119 -1.41 -20.77 4.42
CA ALA A 119 -2.52 -19.94 4.88
C ALA A 119 -3.27 -19.30 3.70
N VAL A 120 -2.58 -18.63 2.78
CA VAL A 120 -3.20 -17.95 1.63
C VAL A 120 -3.82 -18.94 0.64
N ALA A 121 -3.22 -20.12 0.46
CA ALA A 121 -3.74 -21.15 -0.45
C ALA A 121 -5.13 -21.69 -0.05
N LYS A 122 -5.57 -21.49 1.20
CA LYS A 122 -6.91 -21.92 1.67
C LYS A 122 -8.03 -20.98 1.23
N LEU A 123 -7.68 -19.78 0.77
CA LEU A 123 -8.61 -18.68 0.56
C LEU A 123 -8.60 -18.18 -0.90
N THR A 124 -7.96 -18.90 -1.82
CA THR A 124 -7.92 -18.57 -3.26
C THR A 124 -9.28 -18.62 -3.93
N ASP A 125 -10.26 -19.31 -3.33
CA ASP A 125 -11.64 -19.41 -3.79
C ASP A 125 -12.63 -18.76 -2.80
N SER A 126 -12.17 -17.77 -2.03
CA SER A 126 -13.02 -17.00 -1.12
C SER A 126 -14.22 -16.40 -1.87
N PRO A 127 -15.43 -16.35 -1.26
CA PRO A 127 -16.56 -15.63 -1.85
C PRO A 127 -16.35 -14.10 -1.87
N GLU A 128 -15.43 -13.60 -1.06
CA GLU A 128 -14.96 -12.21 -1.08
C GLU A 128 -13.90 -12.08 -2.18
N GLN A 129 -14.25 -11.42 -3.28
CA GLN A 129 -13.45 -11.41 -4.51
C GLN A 129 -12.04 -10.83 -4.26
N GLU A 130 -11.94 -9.72 -3.54
CA GLU A 130 -10.69 -9.03 -3.22
C GLU A 130 -9.75 -9.98 -2.47
N LEU A 131 -10.28 -10.69 -1.48
CA LEU A 131 -9.49 -11.64 -0.69
C LEU A 131 -9.03 -12.84 -1.53
N ALA A 132 -9.91 -13.37 -2.38
CA ALA A 132 -9.57 -14.47 -3.28
C ALA A 132 -8.45 -14.07 -4.24
N GLU A 133 -8.59 -12.92 -4.90
CA GLU A 133 -7.63 -12.36 -5.84
C GLU A 133 -6.27 -12.11 -5.16
N THR A 134 -6.25 -11.49 -3.98
CA THR A 134 -5.00 -11.26 -3.24
C THR A 134 -4.33 -12.57 -2.83
N CYS A 135 -5.09 -13.57 -2.38
CA CYS A 135 -4.53 -14.89 -2.05
C CYS A 135 -3.93 -15.58 -3.29
N GLN A 136 -4.57 -15.47 -4.46
CA GLN A 136 -4.04 -16.01 -5.71
C GLN A 136 -2.72 -15.33 -6.12
N LEU A 137 -2.66 -14.00 -5.99
CA LEU A 137 -1.43 -13.22 -6.21
C LEU A 137 -0.33 -13.65 -5.25
N ALA A 138 -0.63 -13.73 -3.94
CA ALA A 138 0.31 -14.15 -2.91
C ALA A 138 0.84 -15.57 -3.16
N VAL A 139 0.00 -16.54 -3.52
CA VAL A 139 0.44 -17.90 -3.88
C VAL A 139 1.47 -17.87 -5.02
N ARG A 140 1.18 -17.13 -6.10
CA ARG A 140 2.10 -17.00 -7.24
C ARG A 140 3.38 -16.26 -6.86
N ARG A 141 3.30 -15.23 -6.02
CA ARG A 141 4.45 -14.47 -5.52
C ARG A 141 5.40 -15.32 -4.71
N ILE A 142 4.87 -16.16 -3.81
CA ILE A 142 5.66 -17.10 -3.00
C ILE A 142 6.29 -18.18 -3.90
N ALA A 143 5.54 -18.69 -4.88
CA ALA A 143 6.09 -19.63 -5.85
C ALA A 143 7.25 -19.02 -6.67
N TRP A 144 7.11 -17.76 -7.08
CA TRP A 144 8.18 -17.03 -7.76
C TRP A 144 9.42 -16.90 -6.88
N LEU A 145 9.29 -16.51 -5.60
CA LEU A 145 10.42 -16.41 -4.65
C LEU A 145 11.26 -17.68 -4.53
N LYS A 146 10.64 -18.86 -4.65
CA LYS A 146 11.33 -20.15 -4.57
C LYS A 146 12.22 -20.44 -5.77
N THR A 147 11.94 -19.80 -6.91
CA THR A 147 12.61 -20.05 -8.19
C THR A 147 13.43 -18.88 -8.70
N ALA A 148 13.12 -17.67 -8.25
CA ALA A 148 13.76 -16.43 -8.68
C ALA A 148 15.20 -16.35 -8.19
N ARG A 149 16.05 -15.73 -8.99
CA ARG A 149 17.44 -15.50 -8.61
C ARG A 149 17.52 -14.31 -7.63
N PRO A 150 18.46 -14.30 -6.67
CA PRO A 150 18.57 -13.21 -5.70
C PRO A 150 18.66 -11.82 -6.32
N GLU A 151 19.31 -11.69 -7.48
CA GLU A 151 19.41 -10.44 -8.23
C GLU A 151 18.07 -9.96 -8.80
N GLU A 152 17.17 -10.87 -9.17
CA GLU A 152 15.82 -10.54 -9.67
C GLU A 152 14.94 -10.04 -8.52
N VAL A 153 15.04 -10.69 -7.37
CA VAL A 153 14.35 -10.25 -6.14
C VAL A 153 14.85 -8.88 -5.70
N SER A 154 16.18 -8.69 -5.67
CA SER A 154 16.80 -7.42 -5.31
C SER A 154 16.41 -6.30 -6.28
N ALA A 155 16.44 -6.56 -7.59
CA ALA A 155 16.05 -5.57 -8.61
C ALA A 155 14.57 -5.17 -8.51
N ALA A 156 13.68 -6.11 -8.20
CA ALA A 156 12.26 -5.80 -8.01
C ALA A 156 12.03 -4.83 -6.84
N VAL A 157 12.71 -5.06 -5.70
CA VAL A 157 12.59 -4.20 -4.50
C VAL A 157 13.30 -2.85 -4.67
N ALA A 158 14.47 -2.84 -5.32
CA ALA A 158 15.29 -1.64 -5.48
C ALA A 158 14.60 -0.53 -6.30
N ALA A 159 13.66 -0.88 -7.18
CA ALA A 159 13.00 0.08 -8.06
C ALA A 159 12.07 1.06 -7.32
N CYS A 160 11.47 0.66 -6.19
CA CYS A 160 10.44 1.46 -5.51
C CYS A 160 10.54 1.48 -3.98
N ALA A 161 11.56 0.83 -3.38
CA ALA A 161 11.70 0.71 -1.92
C ALA A 161 10.49 0.08 -1.20
N SER A 162 9.57 -0.54 -1.95
CA SER A 162 8.44 -1.35 -1.50
C SER A 162 8.63 -2.82 -1.91
N VAL A 163 8.05 -3.72 -1.12
CA VAL A 163 7.90 -5.12 -1.50
C VAL A 163 6.56 -5.29 -2.20
N ASP A 164 6.59 -5.43 -3.51
CA ASP A 164 5.38 -5.52 -4.34
C ASP A 164 4.80 -6.95 -4.40
N PRO A 165 3.47 -7.08 -4.60
CA PRO A 165 2.77 -8.36 -4.70
C PRO A 165 3.16 -9.19 -5.93
N THR A 166 3.77 -8.60 -6.96
CA THR A 166 4.35 -9.32 -8.10
C THR A 166 5.71 -8.71 -8.48
N PRO A 167 6.62 -9.46 -9.13
CA PRO A 167 7.73 -8.83 -9.83
C PRO A 167 7.19 -7.90 -10.95
N PRO A 168 7.97 -6.88 -11.38
CA PRO A 168 7.60 -6.09 -12.54
C PRO A 168 7.73 -6.91 -13.83
N ALA A 169 7.05 -6.45 -14.89
CA ALA A 169 7.27 -6.94 -16.24
C ALA A 169 8.72 -6.72 -16.68
N SER A 170 9.14 -7.46 -17.71
CA SER A 170 10.49 -7.35 -18.25
C SER A 170 10.81 -5.91 -18.66
N ALA A 171 12.00 -5.42 -18.32
CA ALA A 171 12.49 -4.10 -18.76
C ALA A 171 12.60 -3.96 -20.29
N SER A 172 12.56 -5.07 -21.03
CA SER A 172 12.53 -5.07 -22.50
C SER A 172 11.14 -4.89 -23.11
N GLU A 173 10.08 -4.98 -22.29
CA GLU A 173 8.71 -4.82 -22.75
C GLU A 173 8.37 -3.34 -22.98
N SER A 174 7.63 -3.04 -24.05
CA SER A 174 7.26 -1.65 -24.36
C SER A 174 6.13 -1.16 -23.45
N VAL A 175 6.11 0.16 -23.18
CA VAL A 175 5.03 0.82 -22.42
C VAL A 175 3.65 0.49 -22.99
N ALA A 176 3.51 0.52 -24.31
CA ALA A 176 2.25 0.19 -24.98
C ALA A 176 1.80 -1.26 -24.74
N ALA A 177 2.72 -2.23 -24.77
CA ALA A 177 2.39 -3.64 -24.53
C ALA A 177 1.98 -3.88 -23.07
N MET A 178 2.68 -3.26 -22.12
CA MET A 178 2.33 -3.31 -20.70
C MET A 178 0.97 -2.67 -20.43
N ALA A 179 0.69 -1.49 -20.99
CA ALA A 179 -0.60 -0.81 -20.84
C ALA A 179 -1.76 -1.62 -21.44
N GLN A 180 -1.54 -2.25 -22.60
CA GLN A 180 -2.52 -3.15 -23.20
C GLN A 180 -2.79 -4.36 -22.31
N ARG A 181 -1.74 -5.02 -21.80
CA ARG A 181 -1.90 -6.19 -20.91
C ARG A 181 -2.64 -5.79 -19.63
N LEU A 182 -2.24 -4.69 -18.99
CA LEU A 182 -2.89 -4.19 -17.78
C LEU A 182 -4.40 -3.98 -17.97
N SER A 183 -4.80 -3.49 -19.13
CA SER A 183 -6.20 -3.19 -19.44
C SER A 183 -6.99 -4.38 -20.03
N ASP A 184 -6.35 -5.52 -20.29
CA ASP A 184 -6.98 -6.68 -20.92
C ASP A 184 -7.70 -7.55 -19.86
N PRO A 185 -9.04 -7.61 -19.83
CA PRO A 185 -9.78 -8.40 -18.85
C PRO A 185 -9.62 -9.91 -19.05
N SER A 186 -9.10 -10.36 -20.20
CA SER A 186 -8.82 -11.77 -20.45
C SER A 186 -7.43 -12.21 -19.97
N ALA A 187 -6.54 -11.26 -19.68
CA ALA A 187 -5.21 -11.55 -19.16
C ALA A 187 -5.28 -11.98 -17.68
N PRO A 188 -4.46 -12.96 -17.24
CA PRO A 188 -4.39 -13.35 -15.83
C PRO A 188 -4.02 -12.16 -14.94
N LEU A 189 -4.72 -11.99 -13.81
CA LEU A 189 -4.54 -10.85 -12.91
C LEU A 189 -3.07 -10.61 -12.51
N TYR A 190 -2.33 -11.68 -12.20
CA TYR A 190 -0.91 -11.58 -11.87
C TYR A 190 -0.06 -10.97 -13.00
N ASP A 191 -0.35 -11.31 -14.26
CA ASP A 191 0.43 -10.81 -15.40
C ASP A 191 0.08 -9.33 -15.67
N ARG A 192 -1.14 -8.92 -15.34
CA ARG A 192 -1.59 -7.51 -15.34
C ARG A 192 -0.88 -6.72 -14.24
N TYR A 193 -0.72 -7.30 -13.05
CA TYR A 193 0.07 -6.72 -11.96
C TYR A 193 1.55 -6.57 -12.34
N CYS A 194 2.15 -7.58 -12.99
CA CYS A 194 3.51 -7.45 -13.52
C CYS A 194 3.62 -6.25 -14.46
N ALA A 195 2.67 -6.08 -15.39
CA ALA A 195 2.65 -4.94 -16.31
C ALA A 195 2.48 -3.60 -15.57
N MET A 196 1.61 -3.53 -14.57
CA MET A 196 1.41 -2.34 -13.73
C MET A 196 2.71 -1.88 -13.03
N PHE A 197 3.42 -2.79 -12.35
CA PHE A 197 4.70 -2.44 -11.72
C PHE A 197 5.80 -2.16 -12.76
N GLY A 198 5.74 -2.78 -13.94
CA GLY A 198 6.59 -2.42 -15.07
C GLY A 198 6.38 -0.98 -15.53
N LEU A 199 5.13 -0.54 -15.70
CA LEU A 199 4.76 0.85 -16.04
C LEU A 199 5.22 1.82 -14.97
N ARG A 200 5.00 1.51 -13.69
CA ARG A 200 5.51 2.31 -12.56
C ARG A 200 7.02 2.49 -12.65
N ASN A 201 7.76 1.40 -12.85
CA ASN A 201 9.21 1.45 -12.90
C ASN A 201 9.71 2.26 -14.11
N VAL A 202 9.03 2.20 -15.26
CA VAL A 202 9.34 3.08 -16.39
C VAL A 202 9.13 4.55 -16.04
N ALA A 203 8.02 4.89 -15.38
CA ALA A 203 7.73 6.26 -14.97
C ALA A 203 8.75 6.79 -13.94
N LEU A 204 9.29 5.92 -13.07
CA LEU A 204 10.31 6.29 -12.08
C LEU A 204 11.73 6.39 -12.65
N ALA A 205 12.05 5.67 -13.74
CA ALA A 205 13.41 5.59 -14.28
C ALA A 205 13.83 6.83 -15.08
N GLY A 206 12.87 7.63 -15.57
CA GLY A 206 13.09 8.79 -16.42
C GLY A 206 12.74 10.13 -15.75
N PRO A 207 12.90 11.25 -16.48
CA PRO A 207 12.36 12.53 -16.02
C PRO A 207 10.82 12.44 -15.94
N PRO A 208 10.19 13.02 -14.91
CA PRO A 208 8.73 12.95 -14.74
C PRO A 208 7.94 13.47 -15.95
N ASP A 209 8.43 14.52 -16.60
CA ASP A 209 7.84 15.15 -17.79
C ASP A 209 8.30 14.48 -19.12
N GLY A 210 8.98 13.34 -19.04
CA GLY A 210 9.39 12.56 -20.19
C GLY A 210 8.23 11.82 -20.84
N GLN A 211 8.28 11.69 -22.18
CA GLN A 211 7.23 11.01 -22.95
C GLN A 211 6.91 9.61 -22.42
N SER A 212 7.91 8.80 -22.07
CA SER A 212 7.69 7.45 -21.55
C SER A 212 7.03 7.42 -20.17
N ALA A 213 7.29 8.43 -19.32
CA ALA A 213 6.64 8.54 -18.01
C ALA A 213 5.17 8.93 -18.18
N GLU A 214 4.87 9.91 -19.04
CA GLU A 214 3.49 10.30 -19.36
C GLU A 214 2.69 9.16 -19.99
N GLU A 215 3.27 8.43 -20.96
CA GLU A 215 2.62 7.26 -21.55
C GLU A 215 2.37 6.14 -20.53
N ALA A 216 3.31 5.92 -19.60
CA ALA A 216 3.16 4.93 -18.54
C ALA A 216 2.06 5.31 -17.55
N VAL A 217 2.04 6.58 -17.10
CA VAL A 217 1.01 7.13 -16.21
C VAL A 217 -0.36 7.12 -16.89
N ALA A 218 -0.44 7.39 -18.20
CA ALA A 218 -1.68 7.28 -18.96
C ALA A 218 -2.19 5.83 -19.02
N GLY A 219 -1.30 4.86 -19.26
CA GLY A 219 -1.64 3.44 -19.24
C GLY A 219 -2.15 2.96 -17.88
N LEU A 220 -1.52 3.39 -16.80
CA LEU A 220 -1.99 3.15 -15.42
C LEU A 220 -3.35 3.80 -15.18
N SER A 221 -3.51 5.08 -15.54
CA SER A 221 -4.76 5.82 -15.32
C SER A 221 -5.95 5.21 -16.07
N ALA A 222 -5.74 4.65 -17.26
CA ALA A 222 -6.78 3.94 -18.01
C ALA A 222 -7.30 2.70 -17.25
N ALA A 223 -6.42 1.99 -16.55
CA ALA A 223 -6.76 0.78 -15.80
C ALA A 223 -7.64 1.02 -14.57
N LEU A 224 -7.77 2.28 -14.10
CA LEU A 224 -8.77 2.66 -13.08
C LEU A 224 -10.22 2.49 -13.56
N THR A 225 -10.44 2.22 -14.85
CA THR A 225 -11.77 1.99 -15.42
C THR A 225 -12.07 0.52 -15.71
N CYS A 226 -11.14 -0.39 -15.41
CA CYS A 226 -11.35 -1.83 -15.56
C CYS A 226 -12.43 -2.32 -14.57
N PRO A 227 -13.62 -2.74 -15.02
CA PRO A 227 -14.77 -2.97 -14.15
C PRO A 227 -14.67 -4.25 -13.31
N GLU A 228 -13.88 -5.22 -13.72
CA GLU A 228 -13.92 -6.60 -13.25
C GLU A 228 -13.32 -6.84 -11.87
N SER A 229 -12.39 -6.01 -11.41
CA SER A 229 -11.70 -6.21 -10.12
C SER A 229 -11.51 -4.88 -9.40
N ALA A 230 -12.14 -4.76 -8.22
CA ALA A 230 -11.90 -3.64 -7.32
C ALA A 230 -10.47 -3.65 -6.77
N LEU A 231 -9.91 -4.85 -6.52
CA LEU A 231 -8.53 -5.02 -6.07
C LEU A 231 -7.53 -4.48 -7.10
N LEU A 232 -7.73 -4.75 -8.40
CA LEU A 232 -6.87 -4.17 -9.44
C LEU A 232 -6.95 -2.64 -9.47
N ARG A 233 -8.17 -2.08 -9.42
CA ARG A 233 -8.34 -0.61 -9.44
C ARG A 233 -7.73 0.06 -8.22
N HIS A 234 -7.84 -0.58 -7.05
CA HIS A 234 -7.15 -0.17 -5.82
C HIS A 234 -5.64 -0.12 -6.04
N GLU A 235 -5.04 -1.22 -6.49
CA GLU A 235 -3.59 -1.30 -6.67
C GLU A 235 -3.07 -0.31 -7.71
N VAL A 236 -3.85 -0.06 -8.78
CA VAL A 236 -3.55 0.98 -9.75
C VAL A 236 -3.56 2.37 -9.10
N ALA A 237 -4.52 2.67 -8.22
CA ALA A 237 -4.55 3.94 -7.48
C ALA A 237 -3.35 4.07 -6.53
N PHE A 238 -2.98 2.99 -5.82
CA PHE A 238 -1.81 2.93 -4.96
C PHE A 238 -0.53 3.27 -5.75
N VAL A 239 -0.32 2.59 -6.88
CA VAL A 239 0.83 2.82 -7.76
C VAL A 239 0.86 4.25 -8.30
N LEU A 240 -0.29 4.83 -8.66
CA LEU A 240 -0.37 6.23 -9.09
C LEU A 240 -0.03 7.19 -7.94
N GLY A 241 -0.39 6.86 -6.70
CA GLY A 241 0.03 7.58 -5.48
C GLY A 241 1.54 7.53 -5.25
N GLN A 242 2.17 6.36 -5.42
CA GLN A 242 3.63 6.22 -5.32
C GLN A 242 4.37 7.11 -6.33
N LEU A 243 3.83 7.22 -7.55
CA LEU A 243 4.35 8.09 -8.60
C LEU A 243 4.14 9.57 -8.26
N GLY A 244 2.97 9.94 -7.71
CA GLY A 244 2.62 11.33 -7.42
C GLY A 244 2.54 12.21 -8.67
N HIS A 245 2.29 11.59 -9.83
CA HIS A 245 2.36 12.29 -11.12
C HIS A 245 1.07 13.09 -11.39
N PRO A 246 1.13 14.41 -11.65
CA PRO A 246 -0.06 15.24 -11.80
C PRO A 246 -1.02 14.82 -12.92
N SER A 247 -0.55 14.13 -13.97
CA SER A 247 -1.42 13.70 -15.08
C SER A 247 -2.41 12.59 -14.71
N SER A 248 -2.23 11.90 -13.58
CA SER A 248 -3.21 10.92 -13.06
C SER A 248 -4.36 11.56 -12.27
N MET A 249 -4.27 12.85 -11.97
CA MET A 249 -5.20 13.55 -11.07
C MET A 249 -6.66 13.40 -11.50
N GLU A 250 -7.01 13.66 -12.76
CA GLU A 250 -8.41 13.56 -13.20
C GLU A 250 -8.98 12.15 -13.05
N ALA A 251 -8.16 11.12 -13.31
CA ALA A 251 -8.58 9.73 -13.19
C ALA A 251 -8.84 9.37 -11.72
N LEU A 252 -7.94 9.78 -10.81
CA LEU A 252 -8.10 9.56 -9.36
C LEU A 252 -9.30 10.35 -8.78
N ILE A 253 -9.50 11.60 -9.20
CA ILE A 253 -10.69 12.40 -8.84
C ILE A 253 -11.95 11.65 -9.28
N GLY A 254 -11.96 11.12 -10.50
CA GLY A 254 -13.07 10.33 -11.03
C GLY A 254 -13.37 9.05 -10.23
N ARG A 255 -12.40 8.48 -9.52
CA ARG A 255 -12.61 7.33 -8.60
C ARG A 255 -13.12 7.77 -7.23
N LEU A 256 -12.48 8.75 -6.60
CA LEU A 256 -12.89 9.26 -5.28
C LEU A 256 -14.35 9.76 -5.28
N THR A 257 -14.73 10.47 -6.35
CA THR A 257 -16.04 11.13 -6.47
C THR A 257 -17.19 10.21 -6.91
N ASP A 258 -16.87 9.02 -7.43
CA ASP A 258 -17.87 8.04 -7.86
C ASP A 258 -18.46 7.30 -6.65
N GLN A 259 -19.68 7.67 -6.26
CA GLN A 259 -20.39 7.07 -5.12
C GLN A 259 -20.82 5.61 -5.37
N SER A 260 -20.72 5.11 -6.61
CA SER A 260 -20.95 3.71 -6.96
C SER A 260 -19.67 2.87 -6.95
N GLU A 261 -18.51 3.50 -6.83
CA GLU A 261 -17.22 2.82 -6.79
C GLU A 261 -17.00 2.12 -5.44
N HIS A 262 -16.24 1.04 -5.46
CA HIS A 262 -15.93 0.25 -4.27
C HIS A 262 -15.14 1.09 -3.24
N GLY A 263 -15.51 0.98 -1.96
CA GLY A 263 -14.91 1.76 -0.88
C GLY A 263 -13.37 1.62 -0.81
N MET A 264 -12.85 0.43 -1.17
CA MET A 264 -11.40 0.21 -1.23
C MET A 264 -10.70 1.09 -2.28
N VAL A 265 -11.29 1.19 -3.47
CA VAL A 265 -10.72 1.98 -4.57
C VAL A 265 -10.82 3.48 -4.24
N ARG A 266 -11.92 3.88 -3.60
CA ARG A 266 -12.15 5.29 -3.23
C ARG A 266 -11.17 5.78 -2.15
N HIS A 267 -10.85 4.96 -1.16
CA HIS A 267 -9.85 5.36 -0.14
C HIS A 267 -8.47 5.49 -0.77
N GLU A 268 -8.08 4.53 -1.63
CA GLU A 268 -6.76 4.52 -2.24
C GLU A 268 -6.58 5.70 -3.20
N ALA A 269 -7.66 6.06 -3.92
CA ALA A 269 -7.70 7.28 -4.71
C ALA A 269 -7.54 8.55 -3.83
N ALA A 270 -8.11 8.58 -2.63
CA ALA A 270 -7.94 9.70 -1.70
C ALA A 270 -6.49 9.83 -1.22
N GLU A 271 -5.84 8.72 -0.86
CA GLU A 271 -4.43 8.72 -0.44
C GLU A 271 -3.49 9.13 -1.57
N ALA A 272 -3.72 8.60 -2.78
CA ALA A 272 -2.96 9.00 -3.97
C ALA A 272 -3.11 10.50 -4.29
N LEU A 273 -4.31 11.07 -4.14
CA LEU A 273 -4.53 12.51 -4.30
C LEU A 273 -3.81 13.33 -3.21
N GLY A 274 -3.73 12.80 -1.98
CA GLY A 274 -2.90 13.38 -0.90
C GLY A 274 -1.42 13.38 -1.24
N ALA A 275 -0.92 12.28 -1.80
CA ALA A 275 0.46 12.15 -2.26
C ALA A 275 0.80 13.11 -3.40
N ILE A 276 -0.15 13.39 -4.30
CA ILE A 276 -0.02 14.40 -5.35
C ILE A 276 -0.01 15.83 -4.77
N GLY A 277 -0.80 16.10 -3.73
CA GLY A 277 -0.66 17.28 -2.88
C GLY A 277 -0.96 18.65 -3.51
N THR A 278 -1.53 18.72 -4.72
CA THR A 278 -1.88 20.03 -5.33
C THR A 278 -3.00 20.73 -4.56
N PRO A 279 -3.13 22.08 -4.64
CA PRO A 279 -4.21 22.80 -3.98
C PRO A 279 -5.60 22.26 -4.32
N ARG A 280 -5.82 21.84 -5.58
CA ARG A 280 -7.07 21.22 -6.01
C ARG A 280 -7.31 19.87 -5.34
N CYS A 281 -6.28 19.04 -5.16
CA CYS A 281 -6.39 17.79 -4.40
C CYS A 281 -6.79 18.08 -2.95
N VAL A 282 -6.13 19.03 -2.30
CA VAL A 282 -6.42 19.41 -0.90
C VAL A 282 -7.86 19.92 -0.74
N GLU A 283 -8.32 20.78 -1.65
CA GLU A 283 -9.70 21.28 -1.64
C GLU A 283 -10.73 20.16 -1.85
N LEU A 284 -10.42 19.18 -2.70
CA LEU A 284 -11.29 18.03 -2.92
C LEU A 284 -11.33 17.13 -1.67
N LEU A 285 -10.17 16.75 -1.10
CA LEU A 285 -10.10 15.89 0.08
C LEU A 285 -10.89 16.48 1.27
N ARG A 286 -10.86 17.81 1.45
CA ARG A 286 -11.67 18.49 2.48
C ARG A 286 -13.17 18.28 2.32
N GLN A 287 -13.67 18.12 1.08
CA GLN A 287 -15.10 17.87 0.82
C GLN A 287 -15.53 16.46 1.25
N TYR A 288 -14.59 15.51 1.31
CA TYR A 288 -14.85 14.09 1.62
C TYR A 288 -14.56 13.71 3.07
N LEU A 289 -14.20 14.67 3.94
CA LEU A 289 -14.05 14.48 5.38
C LEU A 289 -15.34 13.98 6.09
N THR A 290 -16.50 14.12 5.44
CA THR A 290 -17.80 13.67 5.94
C THR A 290 -18.49 12.68 5.00
N ASP A 291 -17.75 12.02 4.09
CA ASP A 291 -18.28 10.98 3.21
C ASP A 291 -19.00 9.86 3.98
N PRO A 292 -20.10 9.25 3.49
CA PRO A 292 -20.74 8.13 4.19
C PRO A 292 -19.80 6.93 4.40
N GLU A 293 -18.86 6.68 3.48
CA GLU A 293 -17.89 5.59 3.58
C GLU A 293 -16.79 5.94 4.60
N ILE A 294 -16.61 5.09 5.61
CA ILE A 294 -15.67 5.36 6.71
C ILE A 294 -14.24 5.36 6.21
N LEU A 295 -13.90 4.41 5.33
CA LEU A 295 -12.57 4.30 4.73
C LEU A 295 -12.18 5.62 4.02
N VAL A 296 -13.11 6.19 3.24
CA VAL A 296 -12.88 7.43 2.51
C VAL A 296 -12.66 8.61 3.45
N ARG A 297 -13.49 8.77 4.50
CA ARG A 297 -13.30 9.86 5.47
C ARG A 297 -11.96 9.77 6.18
N GLU A 298 -11.61 8.58 6.65
CA GLU A 298 -10.36 8.35 7.39
C GLU A 298 -9.15 8.58 6.47
N SER A 299 -9.17 8.10 5.23
CA SER A 299 -8.09 8.37 4.27
C SER A 299 -7.99 9.84 3.92
N CYS A 300 -9.10 10.58 3.80
CA CYS A 300 -9.04 12.03 3.59
C CYS A 300 -8.37 12.76 4.77
N VAL A 301 -8.61 12.32 6.01
CA VAL A 301 -7.94 12.87 7.20
C VAL A 301 -6.42 12.64 7.14
N VAL A 302 -6.00 11.42 6.81
CA VAL A 302 -4.57 11.06 6.71
C VAL A 302 -3.90 11.75 5.52
N ALA A 303 -4.54 11.74 4.35
CA ALA A 303 -4.06 12.37 3.12
C ALA A 303 -3.85 13.87 3.28
N LEU A 304 -4.71 14.56 4.05
CA LEU A 304 -4.53 15.97 4.37
C LEU A 304 -3.35 16.20 5.33
N ASP A 305 -3.14 15.35 6.33
CA ASP A 305 -1.97 15.44 7.22
C ASP A 305 -0.66 15.24 6.43
N ILE A 306 -0.66 14.31 5.49
CA ILE A 306 0.47 14.07 4.58
C ILE A 306 0.70 15.28 3.67
N ALA A 307 -0.34 15.86 3.05
CA ALA A 307 -0.20 17.04 2.19
C ALA A 307 0.28 18.27 2.96
N ASP A 308 -0.22 18.47 4.18
CA ASP A 308 0.24 19.53 5.09
C ASP A 308 1.72 19.32 5.46
N TYR A 309 2.14 18.07 5.72
CA TYR A 309 3.56 17.74 5.95
C TYR A 309 4.43 18.05 4.73
N MET A 310 4.01 17.67 3.51
CA MET A 310 4.80 17.91 2.29
C MET A 310 5.00 19.39 1.98
N THR A 311 4.11 20.26 2.44
CA THR A 311 4.17 21.71 2.25
C THR A 311 4.71 22.46 3.47
N GLY A 312 4.83 21.78 4.61
CA GLY A 312 5.27 22.31 5.88
C GLY A 312 6.79 22.38 6.05
N SER A 313 7.23 22.77 7.25
CA SER A 313 8.63 22.83 7.65
C SER A 313 9.07 21.65 8.52
N ASP A 314 8.20 20.68 8.72
CA ASP A 314 8.47 19.53 9.60
C ASP A 314 9.60 18.68 9.03
N PHE A 315 10.49 18.23 9.91
CA PHE A 315 11.69 17.50 9.49
C PHE A 315 11.37 16.09 9.00
N GLN A 316 10.42 15.39 9.65
CA GLN A 316 9.97 14.03 9.30
C GLN A 316 8.51 13.82 9.67
N TYR A 317 7.75 13.09 8.85
CA TYR A 317 6.35 12.75 9.10
C TYR A 317 6.21 11.74 10.26
N ALA A 318 7.10 10.75 10.29
CA ALA A 318 7.12 9.72 11.34
C ALA A 318 7.61 10.29 12.69
N LYS A 319 7.15 9.69 13.79
CA LYS A 319 7.78 9.93 15.11
C LYS A 319 9.24 9.48 15.06
N VAL A 320 10.13 10.33 15.57
CA VAL A 320 11.57 10.05 15.72
C VAL A 320 11.97 10.08 17.20
N PRO A 321 13.01 9.33 17.62
CA PRO A 321 13.51 9.43 18.98
C PRO A 321 13.94 10.86 19.30
N SER A 322 13.61 11.36 20.49
CA SER A 322 14.15 12.63 20.97
C SER A 322 15.66 12.53 21.13
N ALA A 323 16.39 13.57 20.69
CA ALA A 323 17.85 13.64 20.73
C ALA A 323 18.42 13.59 22.16
#